data_AF-A0A7J7ND98-F1
#
_entry.id   AF-A0A7J7ND98-F1
#
_cell.length_a   1.000
_cell.length_b   1.000
_cell.length_c   1.000
_cell.angle_alpha   90.00
_cell.angle_beta   90.00
_cell.angle_gamma   90.00
#
_symmetry.space_group_name_H-M   'P 1'
#
loop_
_entity.id
_entity.type
_entity.pdbx_description
1 polymer ?
#
loop_
_entity_poly.entity_id
_entity_poly.type
_entity_poly.pdbx_seq_one_letter_code
_entity_poly.pdbx_strand_id
1 'polypeptide(L)'
;MWGGMMEPGHNYYERGNLDIFSGTGKCLDRPMCAMNLTSDGSGPHHGWYCNYVEVTSTGAHIPCEQKLFTVEQWLATDHSPYELTVIDNLCSGVMKYVM
;
A
#
# COMPACT_ATOMS: atom_id res chain seq x y z
N MET A 1 -13.69 0.00 10.86
CA MET A 1 -12.81 1.16 11.15
C MET A 1 -11.39 0.71 10.92
N TRP A 2 -10.52 1.59 10.43
CA TRP A 2 -9.10 1.32 10.18
C TRP A 2 -8.23 1.96 11.26
N GLY A 3 -7.09 1.34 11.56
CA GLY A 3 -6.10 1.88 12.50
C GLY A 3 -4.75 1.18 12.38
N GLY A 4 -3.71 1.85 12.87
CA GLY A 4 -2.38 1.25 13.02
C GLY A 4 -2.35 0.28 14.20
N MET A 5 -1.56 -0.78 14.05
CA MET A 5 -1.37 -1.86 15.04
C MET A 5 -0.01 -1.80 15.73
N MET A 6 0.67 -0.66 15.65
CA MET A 6 1.96 -0.45 16.29
C MET A 6 1.80 0.00 17.75
N GLU A 7 2.88 -0.11 18.52
CA GLU A 7 2.90 0.26 19.94
C GLU A 7 2.52 1.73 20.18
N PRO A 8 1.99 2.09 21.37
CA PRO A 8 1.67 3.47 21.71
C PRO A 8 2.89 4.40 21.56
N GLY A 9 2.70 5.52 20.87
CA GLY A 9 3.76 6.49 20.59
C GLY A 9 4.65 6.15 19.40
N HIS A 10 4.36 5.07 18.66
CA HIS A 10 5.03 4.74 17.40
C HIS A 10 4.82 5.84 16.36
N ASN A 11 5.90 6.22 15.69
CA ASN A 11 5.87 7.16 14.58
C ASN A 11 5.85 6.39 13.26
N TYR A 12 4.74 6.54 12.53
CA TYR A 12 4.49 5.83 11.28
C TYR A 12 5.27 6.44 10.13
N TYR A 13 5.55 5.63 9.12
CA TYR A 13 6.18 6.00 7.85
C TYR A 13 7.64 6.44 7.96
N GLU A 14 8.30 6.10 9.08
CA GLU A 14 9.71 6.37 9.29
C GLU A 14 10.61 5.40 8.52
N ARG A 15 11.80 5.89 8.14
CA ARG A 15 12.76 5.13 7.32
C ARG A 15 13.12 3.80 7.98
N GLY A 16 12.91 2.70 7.26
CA GLY A 16 13.28 1.36 7.70
C GLY A 16 12.26 0.69 8.62
N ASN A 17 11.17 1.37 8.95
CA ASN A 17 10.09 0.77 9.73
C ASN A 17 9.13 -0.03 8.83
N LEU A 18 8.63 -1.14 9.38
CA LEU A 18 7.48 -1.85 8.85
C LEU A 18 6.26 -1.44 9.68
N ASP A 19 5.33 -0.75 9.06
CA ASP A 19 4.10 -0.30 9.70
C ASP A 19 2.94 -1.24 9.36
N ILE A 20 2.22 -1.69 10.39
CA ILE A 20 1.11 -2.61 10.25
C ILE A 20 -0.19 -1.85 10.53
N PHE A 21 -1.14 -2.00 9.61
CA PHE A 21 -2.48 -1.44 9.72
C PHE A 21 -3.51 -2.55 9.59
N SER A 22 -4.65 -2.37 10.24
CA SER A 22 -5.78 -3.27 10.10
C SER A 22 -7.08 -2.50 10.16
N GLY A 23 -8.08 -3.06 9.50
CA GLY A 23 -9.42 -2.53 9.55
C GLY A 23 -10.43 -3.48 8.96
N THR A 24 -11.68 -3.15 9.23
CA THR A 24 -12.84 -3.84 8.65
C THR A 24 -13.48 -2.99 7.56
N GLY A 25 -13.80 -3.65 6.46
CA GLY A 25 -14.46 -3.06 5.29
C GLY A 25 -15.41 -4.05 4.63
N LYS A 26 -16.04 -3.63 3.53
CA LYS A 26 -16.81 -4.55 2.68
C LYS A 26 -15.85 -5.58 2.08
N CYS A 27 -16.34 -6.81 1.95
CA CYS A 27 -15.58 -7.86 1.25
C CYS A 27 -15.35 -7.46 -0.20
N LEU A 28 -14.21 -7.88 -0.75
CA LEU A 28 -13.92 -7.72 -2.17
C LEU A 28 -14.69 -8.77 -2.96
N ASP A 29 -15.30 -8.36 -4.06
CA ASP A 29 -16.04 -9.28 -4.95
C ASP A 29 -15.09 -10.13 -5.83
N ARG A 30 -13.80 -9.82 -5.83
CA ARG A 30 -12.76 -10.46 -6.63
C ARG A 30 -11.45 -10.53 -5.83
N PRO A 31 -10.52 -11.41 -6.23
CA PRO A 31 -9.19 -11.46 -5.64
C PRO A 31 -8.48 -10.11 -5.68
N MET A 32 -7.66 -9.83 -4.67
CA MET A 32 -6.82 -8.64 -4.59
C MET A 32 -5.79 -8.62 -5.72
N CYS A 33 -6.06 -7.82 -6.74
CA CYS A 33 -5.19 -7.70 -7.91
C CYS A 33 -4.76 -6.28 -8.24
N ALA A 34 -5.30 -5.25 -7.57
CA ALA A 34 -4.89 -3.88 -7.78
C ALA A 34 -4.74 -3.12 -6.47
N MET A 35 -3.80 -2.18 -6.44
CA MET A 35 -3.52 -1.28 -5.33
C MET A 35 -3.39 0.15 -5.87
N ASN A 36 -3.96 1.10 -5.13
CA ASN A 36 -3.68 2.52 -5.26
C ASN A 36 -3.11 3.00 -3.93
N LEU A 37 -1.83 3.35 -3.92
CA LEU A 37 -1.13 3.91 -2.78
C LEU A 37 -0.90 5.40 -3.04
N THR A 38 -1.48 6.26 -2.20
CA THR A 38 -1.38 7.72 -2.36
C THR A 38 -0.97 8.38 -1.05
N SER A 39 0.01 9.27 -1.14
CA SER A 39 0.34 10.23 -0.08
C SER A 39 -0.41 11.53 -0.33
N ASP A 40 -0.87 12.19 0.72
CA ASP A 40 -1.47 13.52 0.63
C ASP A 40 -0.41 14.64 0.51
N GLY A 41 0.87 14.28 0.63
CA GLY A 41 2.00 15.20 0.52
C GLY A 41 2.04 16.26 1.62
N SER A 42 1.39 16.02 2.75
CA SER A 42 1.32 16.98 3.84
C SER A 42 2.56 16.94 4.75
N GLY A 43 2.86 18.09 5.37
CA GLY A 43 3.97 18.22 6.32
C GLY A 43 5.34 18.49 5.67
N PRO A 44 6.35 18.89 6.47
CA PRO A 44 7.72 19.02 5.99
C PRO A 44 8.33 17.63 5.73
N HIS A 45 9.15 17.52 4.69
CA HIS A 45 9.82 16.27 4.31
C HIS A 45 8.85 15.09 4.12
N HIS A 46 7.72 15.34 3.44
CA HIS A 46 6.65 14.38 3.17
C HIS A 46 7.03 13.22 2.25
N GLY A 47 8.25 13.21 1.73
CA GLY A 47 8.73 12.18 0.83
C GLY A 47 8.88 10.83 1.53
N TRP A 48 8.17 9.82 1.04
CA TRP A 48 8.20 8.47 1.60
C TRP A 48 8.62 7.46 0.54
N TYR A 49 9.74 6.76 0.78
CA TYR A 49 10.15 5.63 -0.05
C TYR A 49 9.48 4.36 0.45
N CYS A 50 8.60 3.79 -0.36
CA CYS A 50 7.91 2.56 -0.04
C CYS A 50 8.52 1.39 -0.84
N ASN A 51 9.03 0.38 -0.13
CA ASN A 51 9.54 -0.84 -0.76
C ASN A 51 8.39 -1.74 -1.25
N TYR A 52 7.45 -2.05 -0.37
CA TYR A 52 6.32 -2.91 -0.68
C TYR A 52 5.13 -2.62 0.23
N VAL A 53 3.96 -3.03 -0.23
CA VAL A 53 2.76 -3.15 0.59
C VAL A 53 2.29 -4.60 0.50
N GLU A 54 2.09 -5.21 1.66
CA GLU A 54 1.48 -6.53 1.76
C GLU A 54 0.10 -6.42 2.37
N VAL A 55 -0.90 -6.97 1.67
CA VAL A 55 -2.29 -6.95 2.11
C VAL A 55 -2.74 -8.37 2.38
N THR A 56 -3.22 -8.60 3.60
CA THR A 56 -3.92 -9.84 3.98
C THR A 56 -5.39 -9.53 4.19
N SER A 57 -6.26 -10.21 3.47
CA SER A 57 -7.71 -10.11 3.61
C SER A 57 -8.27 -11.43 4.14
N THR A 58 -9.22 -11.33 5.05
CA THR A 58 -9.91 -12.47 5.66
C THR A 58 -11.38 -12.12 5.91
N GLY A 59 -12.26 -13.12 5.92
CA GLY A 59 -13.67 -12.95 6.19
C GLY A 59 -14.32 -14.24 6.69
N ALA A 60 -15.48 -14.11 7.34
CA ALA A 60 -16.24 -15.27 7.78
C ALA A 60 -16.64 -16.11 6.57
N HIS A 61 -16.19 -17.36 6.52
CA HIS A 61 -16.40 -18.29 5.41
C HIS A 61 -15.83 -17.83 4.05
N ILE A 62 -14.92 -16.86 4.05
CA ILE A 62 -14.20 -16.41 2.86
C ILE A 62 -12.74 -16.84 3.02
N PRO A 63 -12.15 -17.55 2.04
CA PRO A 63 -10.73 -17.92 2.09
C PRO A 63 -9.85 -16.69 2.30
N CYS A 64 -8.84 -16.82 3.17
CA CYS A 64 -7.83 -15.77 3.32
C CYS A 64 -7.04 -15.61 2.03
N GLU A 65 -6.75 -14.37 1.66
CA GLU A 65 -5.90 -14.03 0.53
C GLU A 65 -4.80 -13.08 1.02
N GLN A 66 -3.58 -13.31 0.55
CA GLN A 66 -2.43 -12.45 0.80
C GLN A 66 -1.86 -12.01 -0.54
N LYS A 67 -1.57 -10.72 -0.67
CA LYS A 67 -1.01 -10.14 -1.88
C LYS A 67 0.12 -9.18 -1.55
N LEU A 68 1.27 -9.41 -2.15
CA LEU A 68 2.41 -8.50 -2.13
C LEU A 68 2.35 -7.60 -3.37
N PHE A 69 2.45 -6.30 -3.15
CA PHE A 69 2.65 -5.29 -4.17
C PHE A 69 4.03 -4.68 -3.99
N THR A 70 4.92 -4.88 -4.96
CA THR A 70 6.26 -4.27 -4.96
C THR A 70 6.13 -2.86 -5.48
N VAL A 71 6.47 -1.87 -4.64
CA VAL A 71 6.35 -0.44 -4.96
C VAL A 71 7.68 0.11 -5.46
N GLU A 72 8.74 -0.05 -4.65
CA GLU A 72 10.11 0.42 -4.91
C GLU A 72 10.19 1.85 -5.51
N GLN A 73 9.39 2.76 -4.94
CA GLN A 73 9.23 4.12 -5.45
C GLN A 73 9.14 5.13 -4.31
N TRP A 74 9.63 6.35 -4.57
CA TRP A 74 9.29 7.53 -3.78
C TRP A 74 7.86 7.99 -4.07
N LEU A 75 7.08 8.21 -3.00
CA LEU A 75 5.85 8.99 -2.99
C LEU A 75 6.22 10.39 -2.49
N ALA A 76 6.66 11.26 -3.40
CA ALA A 76 7.25 12.54 -3.06
C ALA A 76 7.15 13.51 -4.23
N THR A 77 7.18 14.81 -3.96
CA THR A 77 7.22 15.87 -5.00
C THR A 77 8.64 16.39 -5.25
N ASP A 78 9.61 16.00 -4.42
CA ASP A 78 11.00 16.47 -4.44
C ASP A 78 12.01 15.37 -4.83
N HIS A 79 11.56 14.13 -4.99
CA HIS A 79 12.35 13.00 -5.46
C HIS A 79 11.69 12.35 -6.67
N SER A 80 12.48 11.93 -7.65
CA SER A 80 11.99 11.16 -8.80
C SER A 80 11.22 9.92 -8.34
N PRO A 81 10.04 9.62 -8.91
CA PRO A 81 9.45 10.20 -10.13
C PRO A 81 8.61 11.48 -9.93
N TYR A 82 8.66 12.13 -8.77
CA TYR A 82 7.88 13.33 -8.43
C TYR A 82 6.37 13.10 -8.38
N GLU A 83 5.98 11.86 -8.09
CA GLU A 83 4.60 11.41 -7.98
C GLU A 83 4.25 11.12 -6.53
N LEU A 84 3.05 11.49 -6.10
CA LEU A 84 2.51 11.15 -4.78
C LEU A 84 1.63 9.89 -4.80
N THR A 85 1.45 9.28 -5.97
CA THR A 85 0.57 8.13 -6.18
C THR A 85 1.29 7.03 -6.94
N VAL A 86 1.08 5.79 -6.50
CA VAL A 86 1.48 4.57 -7.21
C VAL A 86 0.25 3.71 -7.40
N ILE A 87 0.01 3.30 -8.65
CA ILE A 87 -1.03 2.35 -8.99
C ILE A 87 -0.36 1.10 -9.52
N ASP A 88 -0.55 -0.03 -8.84
CA ASP A 88 -0.16 -1.34 -9.37
C ASP A 88 -1.41 -2.15 -9.65
N ASN A 89 -1.62 -2.52 -10.91
CA ASN A 89 -2.79 -3.24 -11.38
C ASN A 89 -2.34 -4.52 -12.08
N LEU A 90 -2.51 -5.64 -11.38
CA LEU A 90 -2.14 -7.00 -11.78
C LEU A 90 -3.37 -7.85 -12.12
N CYS A 91 -4.55 -7.24 -12.27
CA CYS A 91 -5.75 -7.96 -12.66
C CYS A 91 -5.56 -8.51 -14.08
N SER A 92 -5.79 -9.82 -14.26
CA SER A 92 -5.63 -10.51 -15.55
C SER A 92 -6.54 -9.89 -16.61
N GLY A 93 -5.93 -9.03 -17.42
CA GLY A 93 -6.60 -8.11 -18.35
C GLY A 93 -5.67 -6.96 -18.80
N VAL A 94 -4.62 -6.65 -18.03
CA VAL A 94 -3.53 -5.76 -18.45
C VAL A 94 -2.21 -6.51 -18.36
N MET A 95 -1.84 -7.19 -19.45
CA MET A 95 -0.48 -7.69 -19.62
C MET A 95 0.47 -6.48 -19.55
N LYS A 96 1.33 -6.40 -18.52
CA LYS A 96 2.56 -5.61 -18.63
C LYS A 96 3.46 -6.33 -19.64
N TYR A 97 3.18 -6.12 -20.94
CA TYR A 97 4.22 -6.26 -21.95
C TYR A 97 5.17 -5.09 -21.73
N VAL A 98 6.21 -5.32 -20.93
CA VAL A 98 7.40 -4.46 -20.99
C VAL A 98 8.32 -5.12 -22.00
N MET A 99 8.43 -4.49 -23.18
CA MET A 99 9.54 -4.68 -24.11
C MET A 99 10.77 -3.98 -23.55
#